data_AF-A0A7D5SXC4-F1
#
_entry.id   AF-A0A7D5SXC4-F1
#
_cell.length_a   1.000
_cell.length_b   1.000
_cell.length_c   1.000
_cell.angle_alpha   90.00
_cell.angle_beta   90.00
_cell.angle_gamma   90.00
#
_symmetry.space_group_name_H-M   'P 1'
#
loop_
_entity.id
_entity.type
_entity.pdbx_description
1 polymer ?
#
loop_
_entity_poly.entity_id
_entity_poly.type
_entity_poly.pdbx_seq_one_letter_code
_entity_poly.pdbx_strand_id
1 'polypeptide(L)'
;MKIETMTPDEPPEPERFDQFEEVTVNGRSIMRFETLSDFELSDVDTAVMARLLTEAGTAMDDEIKEDHDFDAADIIEKSEPEILIYDSEEGEWSKE
;
A
#
# COMPACT_ATOMS: atom_id res chain seq x y z
N MET A 1 -22.48 -30.76 11.36
CA MET A 1 -22.91 -29.35 11.46
C MET A 1 -22.34 -28.66 10.22
N LYS A 2 -23.18 -28.21 9.28
CA LYS A 2 -22.71 -27.48 8.11
C LYS A 2 -22.47 -26.04 8.54
N ILE A 3 -21.26 -25.53 8.34
CA ILE A 3 -20.96 -24.12 8.51
C ILE A 3 -21.46 -23.47 7.22
N GLU A 4 -22.61 -22.80 7.28
CA GLU A 4 -23.07 -21.95 6.19
C GLU A 4 -22.17 -20.71 6.17
N THR A 5 -21.30 -20.61 5.17
CA THR A 5 -20.58 -19.38 4.89
C THR A 5 -21.57 -18.41 4.25
N MET A 6 -22.18 -17.55 5.07
CA MET A 6 -22.90 -16.38 4.56
C MET A 6 -21.86 -15.43 3.96
N THR A 7 -21.58 -15.58 2.67
CA THR A 7 -20.84 -14.56 1.93
C THR A 7 -21.81 -13.40 1.71
N PRO A 8 -21.54 -12.18 2.22
CA PRO A 8 -22.43 -11.05 2.02
C PRO A 8 -22.53 -10.73 0.51
N ASP A 9 -23.71 -10.33 0.06
CA ASP A 9 -23.99 -9.99 -1.36
C ASP A 9 -23.17 -8.77 -1.83
N GLU A 10 -22.71 -7.94 -0.89
CA GLU A 10 -21.83 -6.78 -1.12
C GLU A 10 -20.69 -6.75 -0.10
N PRO A 11 -19.49 -6.28 -0.48
CA PRO A 11 -18.42 -6.06 0.48
C PRO A 11 -18.84 -5.01 1.53
N PRO A 12 -18.38 -5.12 2.78
CA PRO A 12 -18.67 -4.14 3.81
C PRO A 12 -18.18 -2.74 3.42
N GLU A 13 -18.80 -1.70 3.97
CA GLU A 13 -18.29 -0.34 3.83
C GLU A 13 -16.86 -0.24 4.39
N PRO A 14 -15.95 0.50 3.73
CA PRO A 14 -14.59 0.68 4.23
C PRO A 14 -14.60 1.41 5.58
N GLU A 15 -14.03 0.77 6.60
CA GLU A 15 -13.74 1.41 7.88
C GLU A 15 -12.47 2.26 7.76
N ARG A 16 -12.39 3.32 8.58
CA ARG A 16 -11.20 4.15 8.70
C ARG A 16 -10.48 3.81 10.00
N PHE A 17 -9.20 3.50 9.90
CA PHE A 17 -8.40 3.14 11.07
C PHE A 17 -7.57 4.32 11.58
N ASP A 18 -7.44 4.40 12.91
CA ASP A 18 -6.58 5.37 13.59
C ASP A 18 -5.09 5.03 13.41
N GLN A 19 -4.78 3.75 13.19
CA GLN A 19 -3.45 3.26 12.85
C GLN A 19 -3.28 3.23 11.32
N PHE A 20 -2.26 3.92 10.83
CA PHE A 20 -1.92 4.05 9.44
C PHE A 20 -0.45 4.41 9.22
N GLU A 21 0.04 4.11 8.03
CA GLU A 21 1.28 4.66 7.49
C GLU A 21 0.96 5.66 6.37
N GLU A 22 1.70 6.76 6.29
CA GLU A 22 1.54 7.76 5.23
C GLU A 22 2.84 8.03 4.49
N VAL A 23 2.81 7.95 3.16
CA VAL A 23 3.96 8.18 2.29
C VAL A 23 3.84 9.55 1.64
N THR A 24 4.91 10.34 1.76
CA THR A 24 5.04 11.63 1.08
C THR A 24 6.22 11.61 0.11
N VAL A 25 6.06 12.32 -1.00
CA VAL A 25 7.11 12.59 -1.99
C VAL A 25 7.21 14.09 -2.16
N ASN A 26 8.41 14.64 -1.90
CA ASN A 26 8.68 16.08 -1.95
C ASN A 26 7.67 16.91 -1.12
N GLY A 27 7.31 16.42 0.07
CA GLY A 27 6.36 17.05 0.99
C GLY A 27 4.89 16.95 0.59
N ARG A 28 4.54 16.21 -0.46
CA ARG A 28 3.16 15.93 -0.86
C ARG A 28 2.79 14.50 -0.48
N SER A 29 1.70 14.33 0.25
CA SER A 29 1.09 13.02 0.50
C SER A 29 0.61 12.38 -0.80
N ILE A 30 1.09 11.17 -1.07
CA ILE A 30 0.73 10.40 -2.27
C ILE A 30 -0.04 9.12 -1.94
N MET A 31 0.10 8.61 -0.71
CA MET A 31 -0.45 7.32 -0.33
C MET A 31 -0.62 7.24 1.19
N ARG A 32 -1.70 6.60 1.62
CA ARG A 32 -1.97 6.25 3.02
C ARG A 32 -2.37 4.78 3.06
N PHE A 33 -1.67 3.99 3.86
CA PHE A 33 -2.00 2.60 4.13
C PHE A 33 -2.65 2.51 5.49
N GLU A 34 -3.87 1.98 5.53
CA GLU A 34 -4.59 1.68 6.77
C GLU A 34 -4.70 0.15 6.82
N THR A 35 -3.98 -0.47 7.75
CA THR A 35 -4.00 -1.93 7.94
C THR A 35 -4.78 -2.26 9.21
N LEU A 36 -5.48 -3.40 9.19
CA LEU A 36 -5.91 -4.03 10.42
C LEU A 36 -4.67 -4.36 11.26
N SER A 37 -4.80 -4.33 12.58
CA SER A 37 -3.69 -4.67 13.47
C SER A 37 -3.05 -6.00 13.05
N ASP A 38 -1.72 -6.11 13.10
CA ASP A 38 -1.00 -7.35 12.79
C ASP A 38 -1.51 -8.57 13.57
N PHE A 39 -2.13 -8.36 14.73
CA PHE A 39 -2.77 -9.40 15.53
C PHE A 39 -4.03 -10.01 14.88
N GLU A 40 -4.61 -9.33 13.90
CA GLU A 40 -5.87 -9.68 13.25
C GLU A 40 -5.67 -10.23 11.82
N LEU A 41 -4.47 -10.08 11.24
CA LEU A 41 -4.15 -10.60 9.91
C LEU A 41 -3.77 -12.09 9.95
N SER A 42 -4.41 -12.90 9.11
CA SER A 42 -4.00 -14.28 8.91
C SER A 42 -2.88 -14.40 7.87
N ASP A 43 -2.16 -15.53 7.87
CA ASP A 43 -1.15 -15.85 6.83
C ASP A 43 -1.71 -15.74 5.40
N VAL A 44 -3.00 -16.06 5.23
CA VAL A 44 -3.68 -15.96 3.93
C VAL A 44 -3.89 -14.50 3.54
N ASP A 45 -4.29 -13.64 4.48
CA ASP A 45 -4.50 -12.20 4.23
C ASP A 45 -3.17 -11.54 3.80
N THR A 46 -2.09 -11.82 4.54
CA THR A 46 -0.74 -11.34 4.19
C THR A 46 -0.31 -11.83 2.81
N ALA A 47 -0.54 -13.10 2.47
CA ALA A 47 -0.21 -13.64 1.15
C ALA A 47 -1.02 -12.99 0.02
N VAL A 48 -2.31 -12.71 0.26
CA VAL A 48 -3.18 -12.02 -0.70
C VAL A 48 -2.72 -10.57 -0.90
N MET A 49 -2.44 -9.84 0.18
CA MET A 49 -1.94 -8.46 0.11
C MET A 49 -0.61 -8.39 -0.65
N ALA A 50 0.36 -9.25 -0.31
CA ALA A 50 1.66 -9.28 -0.99
C ALA A 50 1.51 -9.54 -2.49
N ARG A 51 0.61 -10.46 -2.88
CA ARG A 51 0.31 -10.73 -4.29
C ARG A 51 -0.30 -9.50 -4.98
N LEU A 52 -1.31 -8.87 -4.39
CA LEU A 52 -1.99 -7.72 -4.96
C LEU A 52 -1.05 -6.52 -5.14
N LEU A 53 -0.21 -6.24 -4.13
CA LEU A 53 0.78 -5.16 -4.21
C LEU A 53 1.84 -5.44 -5.29
N THR A 54 2.27 -6.69 -5.44
CA THR A 54 3.22 -7.08 -6.50
C THR A 54 2.62 -6.91 -7.90
N GLU A 55 1.37 -7.35 -8.08
CA GLU A 55 0.65 -7.21 -9.36
C GLU A 55 0.42 -5.72 -9.69
N ALA A 56 0.03 -4.91 -8.70
CA ALA A 56 -0.13 -3.46 -8.87
C ALA A 56 1.20 -2.76 -9.21
N GLY A 57 2.29 -3.09 -8.50
CA GLY A 57 3.61 -2.53 -8.75
C GLY A 57 4.12 -2.85 -10.15
N THR A 58 3.96 -4.09 -10.60
CA THR A 58 4.33 -4.49 -11.97
C THR A 58 3.52 -3.71 -13.01
N ALA A 59 2.20 -3.60 -12.82
CA ALA A 59 1.34 -2.90 -13.76
C ALA A 59 1.68 -1.40 -13.87
N MET A 60 2.00 -0.75 -12.74
CA MET A 60 2.41 0.66 -12.73
C MET A 60 3.77 0.85 -13.42
N ASP A 61 4.74 -0.05 -13.21
CA ASP A 61 6.04 0.03 -13.87
C ASP A 61 5.94 -0.15 -15.39
N ASP A 62 5.10 -1.09 -15.85
CA ASP A 62 4.80 -1.29 -17.27
C ASP A 62 4.16 -0.04 -17.90
N GLU A 63 3.21 0.60 -17.21
CA GLU A 63 2.56 1.84 -17.67
C GLU A 63 3.55 3.01 -17.75
N ILE A 64 4.38 3.20 -16.71
CA ILE A 64 5.43 4.22 -16.69
C ILE A 64 6.39 4.03 -17.86
N LYS A 65 6.78 2.79 -18.13
CA LYS A 65 7.69 2.45 -19.23
C LYS A 65 7.08 2.70 -20.59
N GLU A 66 5.79 2.41 -20.77
CA GLU A 66 5.06 2.71 -22.01
C GLU A 66 5.00 4.23 -22.25
N ASP A 67 4.76 5.02 -21.21
CA ASP A 67 4.57 6.47 -21.32
C ASP A 67 5.87 7.29 -21.35
N HIS A 68 6.92 6.83 -20.67
CA HIS A 68 8.12 7.63 -20.40
C HIS A 68 9.43 7.05 -20.93
N ASP A 69 9.44 5.84 -21.53
CA ASP A 69 10.65 5.13 -22.01
C ASP A 69 11.73 4.93 -20.90
N PHE A 70 11.31 5.02 -19.64
CA PHE A 70 12.09 4.78 -18.42
C PHE A 70 11.27 3.91 -17.49
N ASP A 71 11.91 3.10 -16.64
CA ASP A 71 11.23 2.41 -15.55
C ASP A 71 11.08 3.31 -14.31
N ALA A 72 10.29 2.88 -13.33
CA ALA A 72 10.06 3.66 -12.11
C ALA A 72 11.37 3.91 -11.33
N ALA A 73 12.28 2.93 -11.33
CA ALA A 73 13.57 3.03 -10.65
C ALA A 73 14.46 4.12 -11.27
N ASP A 74 14.55 4.17 -12.60
CA ASP A 74 15.27 5.21 -13.34
C ASP A 74 14.75 6.62 -13.02
N ILE A 75 13.43 6.79 -12.88
CA ILE A 75 12.81 8.06 -12.55
C ILE A 75 13.18 8.48 -11.13
N ILE A 76 13.10 7.55 -10.17
CA ILE A 76 13.44 7.81 -8.76
C ILE A 76 14.93 8.17 -8.64
N GLU A 77 15.82 7.40 -9.28
CA GLU A 77 17.27 7.65 -9.23
C GLU A 77 17.64 9.02 -9.83
N LYS A 78 17.03 9.40 -10.96
CA LYS A 78 17.34 10.68 -11.63
C LYS A 78 16.76 11.90 -10.92
N SER A 79 15.63 11.73 -10.24
CA SER A 79 14.92 12.84 -9.60
C SER A 79 15.32 13.07 -8.16
N GLU A 80 15.98 12.09 -7.53
CA GLU A 80 16.40 12.10 -6.12
C GLU A 80 15.31 12.71 -5.20
N PRO A 81 14.07 12.18 -5.24
CA PRO A 81 12.97 12.77 -4.49
C PRO A 81 13.19 12.59 -3.00
N GLU A 82 12.72 13.54 -2.20
CA GLU A 82 12.62 13.31 -0.75
C GLU A 82 11.39 12.44 -0.48
N ILE A 83 11.63 11.22 -0.01
CA ILE A 83 10.59 10.27 0.40
C ILE A 83 10.58 10.22 1.93
N LEU A 84 9.41 10.48 2.53
CA LEU A 84 9.21 10.35 3.97
C LEU A 84 8.02 9.44 4.24
N ILE A 85 8.17 8.56 5.23
CA ILE A 85 7.12 7.67 5.71
C ILE A 85 6.76 8.08 7.14
N TYR A 86 5.48 8.35 7.39
CA TYR A 86 4.96 8.58 8.73
C TYR A 86 4.36 7.30 9.27
N ASP A 87 4.79 6.89 10.45
CA ASP A 87 4.18 5.81 11.22
C ASP A 87 3.31 6.42 12.31
N SER A 88 2.00 6.18 12.25
CA SER A 88 1.06 6.71 13.26
C SER A 88 1.19 6.05 14.63
N GLU A 89 1.73 4.84 14.74
CA GLU A 89 1.92 4.15 16.02
C GLU A 89 3.04 4.82 16.82
N GLU A 90 4.16 5.11 16.14
CA GLU A 90 5.31 5.80 16.73
C GLU A 90 5.13 7.33 16.74
N GLY A 91 4.31 7.87 15.82
CA GLY A 91 4.06 9.30 15.68
C GLY A 91 5.24 10.06 15.07
N GLU A 92 6.08 9.39 14.27
CA GLU A 92 7.34 9.92 13.75
C GLU A 92 7.46 9.76 12.23
N TRP A 93 8.26 10.64 11.61
CA TRP A 93 8.64 10.56 10.19
C TRP A 93 10.02 9.92 10.04
N SER A 94 10.14 8.94 9.15
CA SER A 94 11.40 8.31 8.76
C SER A 94 11.75 8.62 7.29
N LYS A 95 13.05 8.57 6.97
CA LYS A 95 13.57 8.70 5.59
C LYS A 95 13.82 7.32 5.02
N GLU A 96 13.39 7.12 3.79
CA GLU A 96 13.83 6.01 2.92
C GLU A 96 15.06 6.43 2.10
#